data_AF-A0A0Q9L8K4-F1
#
_entry.id   AF-A0A0Q9L8K4-F1
#
_cell.length_a   1.000
_cell.length_b   1.000
_cell.length_c   1.000
_cell.angle_alpha   90.00
_cell.angle_beta   90.00
_cell.angle_gamma   90.00
#
_symmetry.space_group_name_H-M   'P 1'
#
loop_
_entity.id
_entity.type
_entity.pdbx_description
1 polymer ?
#
loop_
_entity_poly.entity_id
_entity_poly.type
_entity_poly.pdbx_seq_one_letter_code
_entity_poly.pdbx_strand_id
1 'polypeptide(L)'
;MIHKYSVGEQIGVKNPSLLESAVFRSQSSAFGEDAYLSVYDKAAALFESLGQNHPFQNANKRTAFTALVIFLRYNSLRFVMDAKKAEDFTVDMVNHIYSFMN
;
A
#
# COMPACT_ATOMS: atom_id res chain seq x y z
N MET A 1 -10.36 6.01 12.00
CA MET A 1 -9.04 6.68 12.18
C MET A 1 -9.14 8.19 11.97
N ILE A 2 -9.54 8.68 10.79
CA ILE A 2 -9.50 10.12 10.46
C ILE A 2 -10.43 10.96 11.37
N HIS A 3 -11.70 10.58 11.51
CA HIS A 3 -12.64 11.26 12.43
C HIS A 3 -12.20 11.32 13.91
N LYS A 4 -11.25 10.46 14.33
CA LYS A 4 -10.78 10.38 15.72
C LYS A 4 -9.48 11.16 15.96
N TYR A 5 -8.60 11.26 14.97
CA TYR A 5 -7.25 11.81 15.14
C TYR A 5 -6.95 13.00 14.23
N SER A 6 -7.84 13.33 13.28
CA SER A 6 -7.61 14.38 12.28
C SER A 6 -8.96 15.00 11.86
N VAL A 7 -9.61 15.65 12.83
CA VAL A 7 -10.95 16.24 12.66
C VAL A 7 -10.89 17.39 11.66
N GLY A 8 -11.77 17.37 10.65
CA GLY A 8 -11.88 18.42 9.63
C GLY A 8 -11.10 18.16 8.33
N GLU A 9 -10.29 17.09 8.26
CA GLU A 9 -9.68 16.69 7.00
C GLU A 9 -10.70 16.09 6.04
N GLN A 10 -10.51 16.30 4.72
CA GLN A 10 -11.35 15.70 3.70
C GLN A 10 -11.21 14.17 3.70
N ILE A 11 -12.36 13.49 3.71
CA ILE A 11 -12.45 12.03 3.68
C ILE A 11 -13.14 11.63 2.39
N GLY A 12 -12.55 10.67 1.69
CA GLY A 12 -13.14 10.09 0.49
C GLY A 12 -12.10 9.66 -0.53
N VAL A 13 -12.59 8.95 -1.55
CA VAL A 13 -11.82 8.65 -2.75
C VAL A 13 -11.70 9.95 -3.55
N LYS A 14 -10.46 10.35 -3.85
CA LYS A 14 -10.15 11.48 -4.72
C LYS A 14 -10.27 11.08 -6.19
N ASN A 15 -9.76 9.91 -6.53
CA ASN A 15 -9.81 9.37 -7.89
C ASN A 15 -10.12 7.86 -7.87
N PRO A 16 -11.36 7.47 -8.22
CA PRO A 16 -11.76 6.06 -8.25
C PRO A 16 -10.93 5.21 -9.22
N SER A 17 -10.55 5.74 -10.37
CA SER A 17 -9.76 5.01 -11.36
C SER A 17 -8.36 4.66 -10.85
N LEU A 18 -7.75 5.53 -10.01
CA LEU A 18 -6.47 5.23 -9.38
C LEU A 18 -6.60 4.16 -8.29
N LEU A 19 -7.74 4.14 -7.59
CA LEU A 19 -8.02 3.08 -6.62
C LEU A 19 -8.23 1.72 -7.32
N GLU A 20 -9.02 1.70 -8.40
CA GLU A 20 -9.23 0.52 -9.22
C GLU A 20 -7.91 0.02 -9.81
N SER A 21 -7.10 0.92 -10.38
CA SER A 21 -5.78 0.58 -10.92
C SER A 21 -4.87 -0.07 -9.87
N ALA A 22 -4.86 0.43 -8.63
CA ALA A 22 -4.08 -0.16 -7.55
C ALA A 22 -4.49 -1.60 -7.24
N VAL A 23 -5.81 -1.88 -7.22
CA VAL A 23 -6.33 -3.23 -6.99
C VAL A 23 -5.99 -4.15 -8.17
N PHE A 24 -6.25 -3.70 -9.40
CA PHE A 24 -5.99 -4.51 -10.60
C PHE A 24 -4.50 -4.80 -10.81
N ARG A 25 -3.61 -3.86 -10.49
CA ARG A 25 -2.15 -4.07 -10.60
C ARG A 25 -1.73 -5.27 -9.75
N SER A 26 -2.19 -5.39 -8.51
CA SER A 26 -1.85 -6.53 -7.65
C SER A 26 -2.35 -7.89 -8.18
N GLN A 27 -3.27 -7.90 -9.15
CA GLN A 27 -3.89 -9.09 -9.75
C GLN A 27 -3.52 -9.26 -11.23
N SER A 28 -2.68 -8.38 -11.78
CA SER A 28 -2.42 -8.36 -13.22
C SER A 28 -1.56 -9.54 -13.64
N SER A 29 -1.82 -10.07 -14.83
CA SER A 29 -1.03 -11.10 -15.49
C SER A 29 -0.31 -10.50 -16.72
N ALA A 30 0.88 -11.00 -17.03
CA ALA A 30 1.65 -10.65 -18.21
C ALA A 30 2.14 -11.91 -18.91
N PHE A 31 1.99 -11.97 -20.24
CA PHE A 31 2.39 -13.13 -21.05
C PHE A 31 1.78 -14.46 -20.61
N GLY A 32 0.57 -14.45 -20.05
CA GLY A 32 -0.15 -15.63 -19.58
C GLY A 32 0.20 -16.09 -18.16
N GLU A 33 1.17 -15.45 -17.51
CA GLU A 33 1.59 -15.73 -16.14
C GLU A 33 1.25 -14.54 -15.22
N ASP A 34 1.16 -14.78 -13.91
CA ASP A 34 1.00 -13.67 -12.95
C ASP A 34 2.18 -12.69 -13.05
N ALA A 35 1.88 -11.38 -13.16
CA ALA A 35 2.93 -10.35 -13.24
C ALA A 35 3.70 -10.20 -11.91
N TYR A 36 3.10 -10.70 -10.83
CA TYR A 36 3.64 -10.69 -9.48
C TYR A 36 3.59 -12.13 -8.94
N LEU A 37 4.72 -12.82 -9.00
CA LEU A 37 4.79 -14.27 -8.81
C LEU A 37 4.56 -14.70 -7.37
N SER A 38 5.00 -13.89 -6.41
CA SER A 38 4.79 -14.17 -4.98
C SER A 38 3.70 -13.30 -4.35
N VAL A 39 3.17 -13.77 -3.23
CA VAL A 39 2.27 -12.98 -2.37
C VAL A 39 2.93 -11.66 -1.96
N TYR A 40 4.25 -11.66 -1.73
CA TYR A 40 5.01 -10.46 -1.36
C TYR A 40 5.03 -9.44 -2.50
N ASP A 41 5.20 -9.89 -3.73
CA ASP A 41 5.22 -9.03 -4.91
C ASP A 41 3.85 -8.37 -5.13
N LYS A 42 2.77 -9.15 -5.00
CA LYS A 42 1.39 -8.64 -5.08
C LYS A 42 1.09 -7.63 -3.98
N ALA A 43 1.54 -7.93 -2.76
CA ALA A 43 1.38 -7.05 -1.61
C ALA A 43 2.15 -5.73 -1.77
N ALA A 44 3.38 -5.79 -2.29
CA ALA A 44 4.20 -4.63 -2.61
C ALA A 44 3.58 -3.77 -3.72
N ALA A 45 3.04 -4.39 -4.77
CA ALA A 45 2.37 -3.69 -5.86
C ALA A 45 1.14 -2.90 -5.37
N LEU A 46 0.32 -3.50 -4.49
CA LEU A 46 -0.81 -2.84 -3.87
C LEU A 46 -0.36 -1.68 -2.96
N PHE A 47 0.65 -1.93 -2.13
CA PHE A 47 1.21 -0.95 -1.21
C PHE A 47 1.73 0.29 -1.92
N GLU A 48 2.55 0.09 -2.95
CA GLU A 48 3.12 1.16 -3.77
C GLU A 48 2.02 1.97 -4.45
N SER A 49 1.09 1.29 -5.10
CA SER A 49 0.03 1.94 -5.88
C SER A 49 -0.89 2.80 -5.02
N LEU A 50 -1.24 2.34 -3.81
CA LEU A 50 -2.06 3.12 -2.88
C LEU A 50 -1.28 4.27 -2.24
N GLY A 51 0.02 4.09 -2.01
CA GLY A 51 0.88 5.09 -1.38
C GLY A 51 1.23 6.25 -2.30
N GLN A 52 1.64 5.94 -3.54
CA GLN A 52 2.22 6.89 -4.48
C GLN A 52 1.17 7.52 -5.42
N ASN A 53 0.12 6.79 -5.81
CA ASN A 53 -0.86 7.34 -6.76
C ASN A 53 -1.92 8.25 -6.10
N HIS A 54 -1.88 8.38 -4.77
CA HIS A 54 -2.79 9.25 -4.01
C HIS A 54 -4.29 9.12 -4.35
N PRO A 55 -4.88 7.90 -4.35
CA PRO A 55 -6.28 7.69 -4.73
C PRO A 55 -7.29 8.29 -3.74
N PHE A 56 -6.88 8.60 -2.51
CA PHE A 56 -7.72 9.21 -1.47
C PHE A 56 -7.39 10.69 -1.23
N GLN A 57 -8.36 11.44 -0.70
CA GLN A 57 -8.16 12.85 -0.34
C GLN A 57 -7.09 13.02 0.74
N ASN A 58 -7.08 12.12 1.72
CA ASN A 58 -6.01 12.05 2.71
C ASN A 58 -5.76 10.60 3.16
N ALA A 59 -4.75 10.42 4.01
CA ALA A 59 -4.38 9.16 4.64
C ALA A 59 -3.86 8.08 3.68
N ASN A 60 -3.47 8.43 2.44
CA ASN A 60 -2.92 7.50 1.45
C ASN A 60 -1.84 6.56 2.04
N LYS A 61 -0.82 7.11 2.72
CA LYS A 61 0.22 6.32 3.42
C LYS A 61 -0.34 5.34 4.45
N ARG A 62 -1.26 5.81 5.29
CA ARG A 62 -1.89 4.99 6.34
C ARG A 62 -2.76 3.89 5.73
N THR A 63 -3.50 4.21 4.68
CA THR A 63 -4.35 3.25 3.95
C THR A 63 -3.49 2.23 3.22
N ALA A 64 -2.41 2.65 2.55
CA ALA A 64 -1.47 1.77 1.87
C ALA A 64 -0.85 0.76 2.85
N PHE A 65 -0.32 1.23 3.98
CA PHE A 65 0.26 0.35 4.99
C PHE A 65 -0.78 -0.60 5.59
N THR A 66 -1.99 -0.11 5.87
CA THR A 66 -3.09 -0.96 6.38
C THR A 66 -3.48 -2.03 5.35
N ALA A 67 -3.55 -1.68 4.06
CA ALA A 67 -3.85 -2.61 2.99
C ALA A 67 -2.77 -3.69 2.86
N LEU A 68 -1.49 -3.31 2.94
CA LEU A 68 -0.35 -4.25 2.98
C LEU A 68 -0.51 -5.29 4.10
N VAL A 69 -0.74 -4.82 5.33
CA VAL A 69 -0.87 -5.71 6.51
C VAL A 69 -2.08 -6.64 6.39
N ILE A 70 -3.22 -6.13 5.91
CA ILE A 70 -4.44 -6.94 5.72
C ILE A 70 -4.24 -7.96 4.59
N PHE A 71 -3.63 -7.55 3.47
CA PHE A 71 -3.37 -8.43 2.34
C PHE A 71 -2.49 -9.62 2.76
N LEU A 72 -1.39 -9.35 3.47
CA LEU A 72 -0.53 -10.41 4.01
C LEU A 72 -1.31 -11.32 4.97
N ARG A 73 -2.13 -10.76 5.85
CA ARG A 73 -2.96 -11.53 6.79
C ARG A 73 -3.94 -12.47 6.08
N TYR A 74 -4.60 -12.02 5.01
CA TYR A 74 -5.49 -12.86 4.22
C TYR A 74 -4.76 -14.00 3.50
N ASN A 75 -3.46 -13.83 3.26
CA ASN A 75 -2.59 -14.87 2.72
C ASN A 75 -1.86 -15.67 3.81
N SER A 76 -2.38 -15.67 5.05
CA SER A 76 -1.79 -16.38 6.20
C SER A 76 -0.36 -15.95 6.57
N LEU A 77 0.05 -14.76 6.15
CA LEU A 77 1.35 -14.16 6.48
C LEU A 77 1.17 -13.08 7.56
N ARG A 78 2.13 -13.02 8.49
CA ARG A 78 2.14 -12.00 9.55
C ARG A 78 3.19 -10.94 9.23
N PHE A 79 2.76 -9.70 9.11
CA PHE A 79 3.67 -8.55 9.08
C PHE A 79 4.24 -8.31 10.49
N VAL A 80 5.57 -8.34 10.62
CA VAL A 80 6.28 -8.11 11.89
C VAL A 80 7.38 -7.07 11.64
N MET A 81 7.20 -5.89 12.24
CA MET A 81 8.17 -4.80 12.22
C MET A 81 7.87 -3.86 13.39
N ASP A 82 8.91 -3.28 13.99
CA ASP A 82 8.73 -2.25 15.02
C ASP A 82 7.93 -1.06 14.47
N ALA A 83 7.08 -0.45 15.29
CA ALA A 83 6.19 0.62 14.84
C ALA A 83 6.92 1.77 14.14
N LYS A 84 8.08 2.17 14.67
CA LYS A 84 8.89 3.24 14.07
C LYS A 84 9.48 2.83 12.71
N LYS A 85 10.01 1.61 12.61
CA LYS A 85 10.53 1.09 11.33
C LYS A 85 9.43 0.95 10.28
N ALA A 86 8.22 0.56 10.69
CA ALA A 86 7.07 0.45 9.78
C ALA A 86 6.59 1.81 9.26
N GLU A 87 6.62 2.84 10.12
CA GLU A 87 6.39 4.23 9.72
C GLU A 87 7.44 4.67 8.70
N ASP A 88 8.72 4.52 9.03
CA ASP A 88 9.85 4.93 8.18
C ASP A 88 9.80 4.19 6.84
N PHE A 89 9.59 2.87 6.85
CA PHE A 89 9.37 2.04 5.66
C PHE A 89 8.26 2.59 4.74
N THR A 90 7.15 3.07 5.33
CA THR A 90 6.04 3.64 4.56
C THR A 90 6.37 5.02 3.99
N VAL A 91 7.11 5.83 4.73
CA VAL A 91 7.58 7.14 4.26
C VAL A 91 8.60 6.97 3.13
N ASP A 92 9.57 6.08 3.33
CA ASP A 92 10.63 5.75 2.38
C ASP A 92 10.07 5.22 1.06
N MET A 93 9.07 4.32 1.13
CA MET A 93 8.39 3.82 -0.08
C MET A 93 7.75 4.93 -0.91
N VAL A 94 7.11 5.92 -0.27
CA VAL A 94 6.50 7.05 -0.99
C VAL A 94 7.55 8.01 -1.54
N ASN A 95 8.68 8.14 -0.87
CA ASN A 95 9.78 9.01 -1.29
C ASN A 95 10.76 8.34 -2.26
N HIS A 96 10.52 7.07 -2.64
CA HIS A 96 11.44 6.25 -3.44
C HIS A 96 12.84 6.12 -2.83
N ILE A 97 12.93 6.08 -1.50
CA ILE A 97 14.17 5.87 -0.77
C ILE A 97 14.25 4.38 -0.44
N TYR A 98 15.21 3.68 -1.02
CA TYR A 98 15.41 2.25 -0.78
C TYR A 98 16.86 2.00 -0.37
N SER A 99 17.04 1.52 0.85
CA SER A 99 18.35 1.10 1.36
C SER A 99 18.42 -0.42 1.31
N PHE A 100 19.22 -0.95 0.38
CA PHE A 100 19.55 -2.38 0.34
C PHE A 100 20.90 -2.55 1.03
N MET A 101 20.94 -3.35 2.10
CA MET A 101 22.22 -3.80 2.66
C MET A 101 22.78 -4.86 1.70
N ASN A 102 23.95 -4.58 1.14
CA ASN A 102 24.76 -5.56 0.41
C ASN A 102 25.40 -6.56 1.37
#